data_AF-A0A7R9PVM5-F1
#
_entry.id   AF-A0A7R9PVM5-F1
#
_cell.length_a   1.000
_cell.length_b   1.000
_cell.length_c   1.000
_cell.angle_alpha   90.00
_cell.angle_beta   90.00
_cell.angle_gamma   90.00
#
_symmetry.space_group_name_H-M   'P 1'
#
loop_
_entity.id
_entity.type
_entity.pdbx_description
1 polymer ?
#
loop_
_entity_poly.entity_id
_entity_poly.type
_entity_poly.pdbx_seq_one_letter_code
_entity_poly.pdbx_strand_id
1 'polypeptide(L)'
;MITKNKQNNTESIVLCDFEYSCYTYRGFDLGTIFAEWGRGLNDFAKQHDFPEDSVVETLIQHYIDESVAIFGPKYAENKMNSTQQLVKEVKQFTLAAYLFMIMLIIQDHEGEDGLPMDKKLMIGFAEICFKNYMHLKNQFLAQQAF
;
A
#
# COMPACT_ATOMS: atom_id res chain seq x y z
N MET A 1 14.11 -1.29 -0.22
CA MET A 1 15.47 -0.77 -0.50
C MET A 1 15.95 -1.26 -1.85
N ILE A 2 16.45 -0.38 -2.74
CA ILE A 2 17.09 -0.81 -4.00
C ILE A 2 18.56 -1.08 -3.72
N THR A 3 19.01 -2.30 -4.00
CA THR A 3 20.42 -2.69 -3.86
C THR A 3 21.00 -2.98 -5.23
N LYS A 4 22.28 -2.64 -5.42
CA LYS A 4 22.98 -2.82 -6.69
C LYS A 4 24.10 -3.83 -6.53
N ASN A 5 24.02 -4.92 -7.29
CA ASN A 5 25.09 -5.90 -7.32
C ASN A 5 26.27 -5.34 -8.13
N LYS A 6 27.41 -5.18 -7.46
CA LYS A 6 28.63 -4.60 -8.04
C LYS A 6 29.28 -5.48 -9.12
N GLN A 7 29.00 -6.78 -9.16
CA GLN A 7 29.68 -7.71 -10.07
C GLN A 7 29.00 -7.85 -11.43
N ASN A 8 27.67 -7.74 -11.48
CA ASN A 8 26.87 -7.93 -12.71
C ASN A 8 25.99 -6.72 -13.06
N ASN A 9 26.11 -5.61 -12.29
CA ASN A 9 25.34 -4.38 -12.48
C ASN A 9 23.81 -4.58 -12.43
N THR A 10 23.32 -5.67 -11.81
CA THR A 10 21.87 -5.88 -11.64
C THR A 10 21.37 -5.19 -10.39
N GLU A 11 20.19 -4.59 -10.49
CA GLU A 11 19.47 -4.01 -9.36
C GLU A 11 18.50 -5.04 -8.78
N SER A 12 18.33 -5.01 -7.46
CA SER A 12 17.34 -5.83 -6.77
C SER A 12 16.60 -5.01 -5.72
N ILE A 13 15.34 -5.37 -5.48
CA ILE A 13 14.53 -4.78 -4.42
C ILE A 13 14.60 -5.72 -3.23
N VAL A 14 15.02 -5.18 -2.08
CA VAL A 14 15.01 -5.88 -0.79
C VAL A 14 13.94 -5.24 0.09
N LEU A 15 13.04 -6.07 0.62
CA LEU A 15 12.07 -5.70 1.64
C LEU A 15 12.76 -5.81 3.01
N CYS A 16 12.54 -4.82 3.88
CA CYS A 16 13.11 -4.71 5.22
C CYS A 16 12.01 -4.28 6.21
N ASP A 17 12.35 -4.17 7.49
CA ASP A 17 11.50 -3.58 8.54
C ASP A 17 10.16 -4.33 8.66
N PHE A 18 10.26 -5.57 9.16
CA PHE A 18 9.16 -6.52 9.28
C PHE A 18 8.43 -6.42 10.64
N GLU A 19 8.57 -5.32 11.38
CA GLU A 19 8.00 -5.13 12.73
C GLU A 19 6.47 -5.25 12.75
N TYR A 20 5.81 -4.84 11.65
CA TYR A 20 4.36 -4.94 11.48
C TYR A 20 3.92 -6.18 10.67
N SER A 21 4.84 -7.10 10.36
CA SER A 21 4.52 -8.28 9.55
C SER A 21 3.71 -9.32 10.31
N CYS A 22 2.61 -9.77 9.72
CA CYS A 22 1.75 -10.80 10.28
C CYS A 22 1.00 -11.56 9.17
N TYR A 23 0.34 -12.66 9.53
CA TYR A 23 -0.63 -13.27 8.63
C TYR A 23 -1.87 -12.39 8.53
N THR A 24 -2.08 -11.79 7.35
CA THR A 24 -3.19 -10.90 7.07
C THR A 24 -3.81 -11.17 5.68
N TYR A 25 -4.86 -10.43 5.33
CA TYR A 25 -5.38 -10.42 3.98
C TYR A 25 -4.33 -9.80 3.05
N ARG A 26 -3.94 -10.50 1.98
CA ARG A 26 -3.00 -9.99 0.96
C ARG A 26 -3.38 -8.60 0.43
N GLY A 27 -4.68 -8.32 0.37
CA GLY A 27 -5.20 -7.04 -0.09
C GLY A 27 -4.72 -5.90 0.78
N PHE A 28 -4.47 -6.13 2.08
CA PHE A 28 -3.93 -5.14 2.99
C PHE A 28 -2.50 -4.75 2.62
N ASP A 29 -1.62 -5.72 2.34
CA ASP A 29 -0.26 -5.43 1.88
C ASP A 29 -0.27 -4.70 0.54
N LEU A 30 -1.03 -5.23 -0.44
CA LEU A 30 -1.14 -4.61 -1.76
C LEU A 30 -1.75 -3.20 -1.68
N GLY A 31 -2.82 -3.03 -0.90
CA GLY A 31 -3.49 -1.75 -0.69
C GLY A 31 -2.61 -0.74 0.04
N THR A 32 -1.75 -1.19 0.96
CA THR A 32 -0.79 -0.32 1.64
C THR A 32 0.22 0.26 0.64
N ILE A 33 0.73 -0.53 -0.31
CA ILE A 33 1.61 -0.02 -1.39
C ILE A 33 0.94 1.17 -2.11
N PHE A 34 -0.37 1.10 -2.35
CA PHE A 34 -1.09 2.16 -3.04
C PHE A 34 -1.57 3.31 -2.14
N ALA A 35 -1.74 3.09 -0.85
CA ALA A 35 -1.93 4.17 0.13
C ALA A 35 -0.68 5.07 0.23
N GLU A 36 0.48 4.50 -0.08
CA GLU A 36 1.78 5.14 -0.09
C GLU A 36 2.16 5.70 -1.48
N TRP A 37 1.32 5.49 -2.50
CA TRP A 37 1.63 5.81 -3.88
C TRP A 37 1.85 7.30 -4.10
N GLY A 38 2.90 7.63 -4.85
CA GLY A 38 3.22 9.02 -5.19
C GLY A 38 3.74 9.85 -4.03
N ARG A 39 3.87 9.28 -2.82
CA ARG A 39 4.39 9.99 -1.65
C ARG A 39 5.92 9.99 -1.64
N GLY A 40 6.50 11.18 -1.63
CA GLY A 40 7.94 11.34 -1.40
C GLY A 40 8.29 11.25 0.09
N LEU A 41 9.55 10.94 0.41
CA LEU A 41 10.06 10.85 1.79
C LEU A 41 9.86 12.13 2.63
N ASN A 42 9.66 13.29 1.99
CA ASN A 42 9.43 14.57 2.66
C ASN A 42 8.03 15.16 2.35
N ASP A 43 7.15 14.39 1.71
CA ASP A 43 5.86 14.88 1.20
C ASP A 43 4.68 14.43 2.08
N PHE A 44 4.85 14.49 3.40
CA PHE A 44 3.82 14.14 4.38
C PHE A 44 2.59 15.06 4.33
N ALA A 45 2.69 16.18 3.61
CA ALA A 45 1.70 17.26 3.58
C ALA A 45 0.73 17.20 2.38
N LYS A 46 0.92 16.29 1.42
CA LYS A 46 0.17 16.33 0.16
C LYS A 46 -0.91 15.26 0.07
N GLN A 47 -2.04 15.70 -0.47
CA GLN A 47 -3.05 14.82 -1.01
C GLN A 47 -2.50 14.19 -2.30
N HIS A 48 -2.68 12.88 -2.45
CA HIS A 48 -2.28 12.15 -3.65
C HIS A 48 -3.50 11.46 -4.24
N ASP A 49 -3.58 11.48 -5.57
CA ASP A 49 -4.61 10.75 -6.29
C ASP A 49 -4.23 9.26 -6.35
N PHE A 50 -5.25 8.40 -6.31
CA PHE A 50 -5.05 6.99 -6.56
C PHE A 50 -4.65 6.80 -8.03
N PRO A 51 -3.66 5.96 -8.33
CA PRO A 51 -3.23 5.78 -9.71
C PRO A 51 -4.33 5.19 -10.58
N GLU A 52 -4.23 5.42 -11.88
CA GLU A 52 -5.10 4.80 -12.88
C GLU A 52 -5.09 3.27 -12.75
N ASP A 53 -6.23 2.63 -13.05
CA ASP A 53 -6.38 1.17 -12.89
C ASP A 53 -5.31 0.41 -13.69
N SER A 54 -4.90 0.91 -14.85
CA SER A 54 -3.81 0.31 -15.66
C SER A 54 -2.47 0.19 -14.93
N VAL A 55 -2.16 1.14 -14.04
CA VAL A 55 -0.95 1.10 -13.20
C VAL A 55 -1.10 0.04 -12.12
N VAL A 56 -2.27 -0.05 -11.50
CA VAL A 56 -2.58 -1.08 -10.49
C VAL A 56 -2.51 -2.48 -11.12
N GLU A 57 -3.14 -2.65 -12.28
CA GLU A 57 -3.15 -3.89 -13.06
C GLU A 57 -1.74 -4.37 -13.39
N THR A 58 -0.81 -3.46 -13.69
CA THR A 58 0.58 -3.82 -13.98
C THR A 58 1.24 -4.51 -12.79
N LEU A 59 1.11 -3.94 -11.58
CA LEU A 59 1.67 -4.56 -10.37
C LEU A 59 0.96 -5.89 -10.05
N ILE A 60 -0.36 -5.93 -10.22
CA ILE A 60 -1.17 -7.12 -9.94
C ILE A 60 -0.83 -8.26 -10.90
N GLN A 61 -0.55 -7.97 -12.17
CA GLN A 61 -0.14 -8.98 -13.13
C GLN A 61 1.19 -9.60 -12.73
N HIS A 62 2.19 -8.79 -12.37
CA HIS A 62 3.45 -9.30 -11.84
C HIS A 62 3.25 -10.15 -10.58
N TYR A 63 2.39 -9.72 -9.66
CA TYR A 63 2.06 -10.51 -8.47
C TYR A 63 1.43 -11.87 -8.82
N ILE A 64 0.51 -11.92 -9.79
CA ILE A 64 -0.11 -13.18 -10.25
C ILE A 64 0.95 -14.08 -10.90
N ASP A 65 1.78 -13.53 -11.80
CA ASP A 65 2.79 -14.30 -12.54
C ASP A 65 3.81 -14.94 -11.58
N GLU A 66 4.30 -14.18 -10.61
CA GLU A 66 5.21 -14.69 -9.57
C GLU A 66 4.50 -15.70 -8.65
N SER A 67 3.22 -15.46 -8.31
CA SER A 67 2.43 -16.43 -7.55
C SER A 67 2.23 -17.74 -8.31
N VAL A 68 2.04 -17.70 -9.64
CA VAL A 68 1.97 -18.90 -10.49
C VAL A 68 3.32 -19.61 -10.54
N ALA A 69 4.43 -18.87 -10.58
CA ALA A 69 5.76 -19.46 -10.54
C ALA A 69 6.03 -20.22 -9.21
N ILE A 70 5.52 -19.71 -8.09
CA ILE A 70 5.71 -20.30 -6.75
C ILE A 70 4.71 -21.42 -6.45
N PHE A 71 3.42 -21.20 -6.73
CA PHE A 71 2.32 -22.08 -6.31
C PHE A 71 1.76 -22.94 -7.46
N GLY A 72 2.19 -22.70 -8.69
CA GLY A 72 1.78 -23.41 -9.89
C GLY A 72 0.56 -22.81 -10.61
N PRO A 73 0.20 -23.34 -11.79
CA PRO A 73 -0.85 -22.78 -12.66
C PRO A 73 -2.24 -22.69 -12.02
N LYS A 74 -2.54 -23.59 -11.07
CA LYS A 74 -3.81 -23.60 -10.33
C LYS A 74 -4.07 -22.31 -9.54
N TYR A 75 -3.02 -21.53 -9.25
CA TYR A 75 -3.20 -20.24 -8.61
C TYR A 75 -4.03 -19.30 -9.50
N ALA A 76 -3.69 -19.16 -10.78
CA ALA A 76 -4.41 -18.28 -11.71
C ALA A 76 -5.80 -18.82 -12.11
N GLU A 77 -6.04 -20.14 -11.99
CA GLU A 77 -7.34 -20.75 -12.25
C GLU A 77 -8.41 -20.35 -11.21
N ASN A 78 -8.00 -19.92 -10.02
CA ASN A 78 -8.93 -19.44 -9.00
C ASN A 78 -9.48 -18.07 -9.40
N LYS A 79 -10.82 -17.96 -9.51
CA LYS A 79 -11.51 -16.69 -9.84
C LYS A 79 -11.17 -15.55 -8.87
N MET A 80 -10.86 -15.86 -7.61
CA MET A 80 -10.44 -14.88 -6.62
C MET A 80 -9.07 -14.28 -6.92
N ASN A 81 -8.28 -14.89 -7.81
CA ASN A 81 -6.96 -14.43 -8.21
C ASN A 81 -6.98 -13.74 -9.58
N SER A 82 -8.16 -13.48 -10.14
CA SER A 82 -8.29 -12.69 -11.36
C SER A 82 -7.83 -11.24 -11.13
N THR A 83 -7.23 -10.64 -12.15
CA THR A 83 -6.74 -9.25 -12.10
C THR A 83 -7.83 -8.28 -11.65
N GLN A 84 -9.05 -8.43 -12.18
CA GLN A 84 -10.18 -7.56 -11.84
C GLN A 84 -10.56 -7.66 -10.36
N GLN A 85 -10.58 -8.89 -9.81
CA GLN A 85 -10.89 -9.10 -8.40
C GLN A 85 -9.80 -8.53 -7.49
N LEU A 86 -8.53 -8.71 -7.87
CA LEU A 86 -7.39 -8.19 -7.11
C LEU A 86 -7.31 -6.66 -7.15
N VAL A 87 -7.61 -6.01 -8.28
CA VAL A 87 -7.71 -4.54 -8.36
C VAL A 87 -8.82 -4.03 -7.43
N LYS A 88 -9.95 -4.73 -7.36
CA LYS A 88 -11.04 -4.41 -6.43
C LYS A 88 -10.60 -4.58 -4.96
N GLU A 89 -9.93 -5.67 -4.64
CA GLU A 89 -9.33 -5.89 -3.30
C GLU A 89 -8.39 -4.73 -2.94
N VAL A 90 -7.47 -4.35 -3.84
CA VAL A 90 -6.54 -3.24 -3.63
C VAL A 90 -7.27 -1.94 -3.29
N LYS A 91 -8.29 -1.55 -4.06
CA LYS A 91 -9.05 -0.32 -3.79
C LYS A 91 -9.73 -0.34 -2.41
N GLN A 92 -10.35 -1.47 -2.05
CA GLN A 92 -10.99 -1.64 -0.75
C GLN A 92 -9.98 -1.57 0.40
N PHE A 93 -8.86 -2.28 0.27
CA PHE A 93 -7.86 -2.34 1.32
C PHE A 93 -6.96 -1.10 1.38
N THR A 94 -6.86 -0.31 0.32
CA THR A 94 -6.24 1.04 0.37
C THR A 94 -6.99 1.93 1.36
N LEU A 95 -8.33 1.87 1.37
CA LEU A 95 -9.13 2.58 2.36
C LEU A 95 -8.90 2.06 3.78
N ALA A 96 -8.77 0.74 3.95
CA ALA A 96 -8.46 0.13 5.24
C ALA A 96 -7.05 0.52 5.74
N ALA A 97 -6.07 0.59 4.85
CA ALA A 97 -4.70 1.01 5.16
C ALA A 97 -4.66 2.45 5.68
N TYR A 98 -5.41 3.39 5.08
CA TYR A 98 -5.51 4.75 5.61
C TYR A 98 -6.08 4.79 7.03
N LEU A 99 -7.13 4.02 7.32
CA LEU A 99 -7.70 3.96 8.67
C LEU A 99 -6.72 3.35 9.67
N PHE A 100 -5.97 2.32 9.26
CA PHE A 100 -4.92 1.72 10.08
C PHE A 100 -3.80 2.73 10.38
N MET A 101 -3.33 3.47 9.37
CA MET A 101 -2.30 4.51 9.54
C MET A 101 -2.77 5.62 10.49
N ILE A 102 -4.00 6.10 10.34
CA ILE A 102 -4.58 7.09 11.26
C ILE A 102 -4.60 6.57 12.70
N MET A 103 -5.02 5.31 12.90
CA MET A 103 -5.05 4.70 14.23
C MET A 103 -3.66 4.62 14.84
N LEU A 104 -2.67 4.15 14.07
CA LEU A 104 -1.28 4.03 14.50
C LEU A 104 -0.73 5.39 14.93
N ILE A 105 -0.92 6.42 14.09
CA ILE A 105 -0.45 7.79 14.37
C ILE A 105 -1.09 8.37 15.64
N ILE A 106 -2.38 8.13 15.88
CA ILE A 106 -3.09 8.67 17.05
C ILE A 106 -2.67 7.95 18.34
N GLN A 107 -2.44 6.64 18.27
CA GLN A 107 -2.02 5.84 19.41
C GLN A 107 -0.56 6.06 19.77
N ASP A 108 0.26 6.42 18.80
CA ASP A 108 1.68 6.63 19.04
C ASP A 108 1.89 7.87 19.94
N HIS A 109 2.46 7.64 21.12
CA HIS A 109 2.61 8.65 22.17
C HIS A 109 4.07 9.08 22.36
N GLU A 110 5.04 8.28 21.88
CA GLU A 110 6.49 8.45 21.99
C GLU A 110 7.17 7.77 20.79
N GLY A 111 8.04 8.47 20.05
CA GLY A 111 8.75 7.84 18.92
C GLY A 111 9.52 6.59 19.37
N GLU A 112 9.48 5.53 18.55
CA GLU A 112 10.12 4.22 18.85
C GLU A 112 11.61 4.31 19.22
N ASP A 113 12.27 5.43 18.90
CA ASP A 113 13.69 5.73 19.15
C ASP A 113 13.94 6.65 20.36
N GLY A 114 12.90 6.99 21.13
CA GLY A 114 12.98 7.96 22.22
C GLY A 114 13.24 9.40 21.75
N LEU A 115 13.16 9.67 20.44
CA LEU A 115 13.15 11.03 19.93
C LEU A 115 11.73 11.60 20.05
N PRO A 116 11.60 12.87 20.48
CA PRO A 116 10.29 13.51 20.51
C PRO A 116 9.79 13.67 19.07
N MET A 117 8.81 12.85 18.70
CA MET A 117 8.03 13.08 17.50
C MET A 117 7.28 14.41 17.63
N ASP A 118 7.33 15.23 16.58
CA ASP A 118 6.50 16.44 16.50
C ASP A 118 5.03 16.03 16.39
N LYS A 119 4.33 16.01 17.53
CA LYS A 119 2.91 15.65 17.61
C LYS A 119 2.04 16.48 16.66
N LYS A 120 2.40 17.75 16.41
CA LYS A 120 1.66 18.60 15.49
C LYS A 120 1.83 18.12 14.05
N LEU A 121 3.04 17.70 13.68
CA LEU A 121 3.32 17.10 12.38
C LEU A 121 2.57 15.78 12.19
N MET A 122 2.61 14.91 13.21
CA MET A 122 1.94 13.60 13.17
C MET A 122 0.42 13.72 13.08
N ILE A 123 -0.20 14.59 13.87
CA ILE A 123 -1.63 14.86 13.75
C ILE A 123 -1.97 15.47 12.38
N GLY A 124 -1.13 16.36 11.84
CA GLY A 124 -1.28 16.86 10.48
C GLY A 124 -1.23 15.75 9.43
N PHE A 125 -0.36 14.75 9.61
CA PHE A 125 -0.29 13.59 8.73
C PHE A 125 -1.56 12.71 8.84
N ALA A 126 -2.07 12.47 10.05
CA ALA A 126 -3.34 11.75 10.24
C ALA A 126 -4.51 12.48 9.56
N GLU A 127 -4.57 13.82 9.62
CA GLU A 127 -5.58 14.60 8.90
C GLU A 127 -5.49 14.42 7.38
N ILE A 128 -4.28 14.30 6.83
CA ILE A 128 -4.07 14.09 5.39
C ILE A 128 -4.47 12.68 4.98
N CYS A 129 -4.09 11.67 5.77
CA CYS A 129 -4.56 10.30 5.58
C CYS A 129 -6.11 10.25 5.59
N PHE A 130 -6.76 10.99 6.49
CA PHE A 130 -8.23 11.06 6.53
C PHE A 130 -8.82 11.76 5.30
N LYS A 131 -8.20 12.85 4.82
CA LYS A 131 -8.61 13.54 3.58
C LYS A 131 -8.47 12.61 2.37
N ASN A 132 -7.36 11.88 2.25
CA ASN A 132 -7.14 10.90 1.18
C ASN A 132 -8.20 9.79 1.25
N TYR A 133 -8.45 9.22 2.44
CA TYR A 133 -9.50 8.24 2.65
C TYR A 133 -10.86 8.75 2.15
N MET A 134 -11.27 9.96 2.56
CA MET A 134 -12.56 10.52 2.16
C MET A 134 -12.64 10.79 0.66
N HIS A 135 -11.56 11.30 0.07
CA HIS A 135 -11.47 11.55 -1.36
C HIS A 135 -11.63 10.26 -2.17
N LEU A 136 -10.82 9.24 -1.86
CA LEU A 136 -10.85 7.96 -2.57
C LEU A 136 -12.14 7.19 -2.33
N LYS A 137 -12.69 7.23 -1.11
CA LYS A 137 -14.00 6.63 -0.82
C LYS A 137 -15.07 7.20 -1.74
N ASN A 138 -15.13 8.53 -1.89
CA ASN A 138 -16.10 9.18 -2.75
C ASN A 138 -15.88 8.83 -4.23
N GLN A 139 -14.62 8.80 -4.68
CA GLN A 139 -14.25 8.38 -6.03
C GLN A 139 -14.69 6.95 -6.33
N PHE A 140 -14.38 6.01 -5.44
CA PHE A 140 -14.71 4.59 -5.62
C PHE A 140 -16.22 4.33 -5.57
N LEU A 141 -16.97 5.06 -4.73
CA LEU A 141 -18.43 5.03 -4.73
C LEU A 141 -19.02 5.52 -6.06
N ALA A 142 -18.48 6.61 -6.61
CA ALA A 142 -18.94 7.14 -7.89
C ALA A 142 -18.65 6.19 -9.07
N GLN A 143 -17.57 5.42 -8.98
CA GLN A 143 -17.17 4.43 -10.00
C GLN A 143 -17.87 3.06 -9.85
N GLN A 144 -18.71 2.86 -8.83
CA GLN A 144 -19.22 1.53 -8.45
C GLN A 144 -18.09 0.49 -8.30
N ALA A 145 -16.94 0.92 -7.76
CA ALA A 145 -15.77 0.07 -7.56
C ALA A 145 -15.92 -0.92 -6.39
N PHE A 146 -17.10 -0.96 -5.74
CA PHE A 146 -17.45 -1.83 -4.62
C PHE A 146 -18.56 -2.82 -5.00
#